data_AF-A0A7K4J609-F1
#
_entry.id   AF-A0A7K4J609-F1
#
_cell.length_a   1.000
_cell.length_b   1.000
_cell.length_c   1.000
_cell.angle_alpha   90.00
_cell.angle_beta   90.00
_cell.angle_gamma   90.00
#
_symmetry.space_group_name_H-M   'P 1'
#
loop_
_entity.id
_entity.type
_entity.pdbx_description
1 polymer ?
#
loop_
_entity_poly.entity_id
_entity_poly.type
_entity_poly.pdbx_seq_one_letter_code
_entity_poly.pdbx_strand_id
1 'polypeptide(L)'
;KGIAAPETEVATLNAMKMLEPSQLKSERVQAERIITILDGVIDKLEMRTLVPHITASLDTFAVVLGPEITNILTEHQKLSDEIKNLLSGLEEGDAVRGEAQRGCLCLVEHRLKASVRNILTLLLDNPQLCQALKYRARVRGAPAEEFIKAFREIRNFMVQRLLTSSEEEEEKSQFMDSISFRVKKNSEAITALEAELAAAIRTQEEEIQKKDNMIKDLQTSMQVLTKEYEAVIQQIKEEGEKQQEEEPQASQARCAVLEQDIKGLRAQLKALVLEDRASELALRKSNCRLETEVVNWMQEYDTDMGENQAEFEEVDAAYTEEKAQLSLLMEKHALLLQEYSSIEEARRISQEKKEKALKELAIRNLAASRIQAFWRDYLVRSHLKSKMKGKGEGKNENKVKGKGKGKNESK
;
A
#
# COMPACT_ATOMS: atom_id res chain seq x y z
N LYS A 1 -41.84 9.25 44.93
CA LYS A 1 -42.96 10.15 45.29
C LYS A 1 -44.19 9.26 45.45
N GLY A 2 -44.64 8.84 46.62
CA GLY A 2 -44.71 9.54 47.89
C GLY A 2 -46.11 10.13 48.06
N ILE A 3 -47.07 9.26 48.43
CA ILE A 3 -48.31 9.55 49.17
C ILE A 3 -49.29 10.56 48.54
N ALA A 4 -50.31 10.04 47.86
CA ALA A 4 -51.59 10.72 47.60
C ALA A 4 -52.72 9.69 47.72
N ALA A 5 -52.83 9.04 48.87
CA ALA A 5 -53.90 8.08 49.19
C ALA A 5 -55.03 8.63 50.10
N PRO A 6 -54.81 9.60 51.03
CA PRO A 6 -55.84 9.93 52.00
C PRO A 6 -56.96 10.84 51.45
N GLU A 7 -56.69 11.69 50.44
CA GLU A 7 -57.71 12.59 49.89
C GLU A 7 -58.69 11.87 48.94
N THR A 8 -58.22 10.86 48.22
CA THR A 8 -59.06 10.04 47.34
C THR A 8 -60.03 9.17 48.12
N GLU A 9 -59.62 8.62 49.27
CA GLU A 9 -60.49 7.80 50.13
C GLU A 9 -61.58 8.63 50.82
N VAL A 10 -61.28 9.86 51.24
CA VAL A 10 -62.27 10.76 51.85
C VAL A 10 -63.25 11.29 50.79
N ALA A 11 -62.78 11.56 49.57
CA ALA A 11 -63.64 11.93 48.44
C ALA A 11 -64.55 10.78 47.98
N THR A 12 -64.07 9.54 47.97
CA THR A 12 -64.91 8.37 47.64
C THR A 12 -65.91 8.06 48.74
N LEU A 13 -65.54 8.23 50.02
CA LEU A 13 -66.46 8.06 51.14
C LEU A 13 -67.60 9.09 51.13
N ASN A 14 -67.29 10.34 50.75
CA ASN A 14 -68.30 11.40 50.60
C ASN A 14 -69.15 11.21 49.34
N ALA A 15 -68.59 10.70 48.25
CA ALA A 15 -69.32 10.31 47.04
C ALA A 15 -70.30 9.15 47.30
N MET A 16 -69.89 8.15 48.08
CA MET A 16 -70.75 7.05 48.49
C MET A 16 -71.89 7.53 49.40
N LYS A 17 -71.63 8.50 50.27
CA LYS A 17 -72.66 9.14 51.11
C LYS A 17 -73.65 9.99 50.30
N MET A 18 -73.24 10.64 49.21
CA MET A 18 -74.17 11.37 48.32
C MET A 18 -75.10 10.45 47.51
N LEU A 19 -74.82 9.14 47.46
CA LEU A 19 -75.69 8.15 46.83
C LEU A 19 -76.76 7.61 47.80
N GLU A 20 -76.61 7.84 49.11
CA GLU A 20 -77.57 7.41 50.13
C GLU A 20 -78.74 8.41 50.26
N PRO A 21 -80.00 7.96 50.38
CA PRO A 21 -81.14 8.86 50.51
C PRO A 21 -81.13 9.60 51.86
N SER A 22 -81.33 10.92 51.85
CA SER A 22 -81.33 11.79 53.02
C SER A 22 -82.77 12.18 53.42
N GLN A 23 -83.11 11.98 54.69
CA GLN A 23 -84.51 11.81 55.10
C GLN A 23 -85.17 13.13 55.54
N LEU A 24 -86.14 13.63 54.76
CA LEU A 24 -87.06 14.68 55.20
C LEU A 24 -88.27 14.10 55.97
N LYS A 25 -88.55 14.67 57.14
CA LYS A 25 -89.46 14.10 58.17
C LYS A 25 -90.94 13.99 57.76
N SER A 26 -91.42 14.79 56.81
CA SER A 26 -92.85 14.81 56.43
C SER A 26 -93.23 13.79 55.36
N GLU A 27 -92.33 13.55 54.40
CA GLU A 27 -92.50 12.52 53.37
C GLU A 27 -92.36 11.12 53.97
N ARG A 28 -91.55 10.99 55.04
CA ARG A 28 -91.39 9.77 55.83
C ARG A 28 -92.71 9.15 56.28
N VAL A 29 -93.67 9.93 56.77
CA VAL A 29 -94.91 9.37 57.34
C VAL A 29 -95.82 8.81 56.24
N GLN A 30 -95.90 9.48 55.09
CA GLN A 30 -96.69 9.00 53.96
C GLN A 30 -96.00 7.83 53.25
N ALA A 31 -94.69 7.91 53.07
CA ALA A 31 -93.86 6.82 52.54
C ALA A 31 -93.94 5.58 53.43
N GLU A 32 -93.79 5.71 54.75
CA GLU A 32 -93.94 4.62 55.72
C GLU A 32 -95.34 4.01 55.69
N ARG A 33 -96.40 4.82 55.50
CA ARG A 33 -97.76 4.30 55.32
C ARG A 33 -97.90 3.48 54.04
N ILE A 34 -97.36 3.96 52.92
CA ILE A 34 -97.42 3.22 51.65
C ILE A 34 -96.60 1.93 51.74
N ILE A 35 -95.41 1.97 52.36
CA ILE A 35 -94.55 0.80 52.57
C ILE A 35 -95.25 -0.23 53.48
N THR A 36 -95.86 0.21 54.59
CA THR A 36 -96.59 -0.68 55.50
C THR A 36 -97.85 -1.30 54.87
N ILE A 37 -98.54 -0.57 53.98
CA ILE A 37 -99.63 -1.14 53.18
C ILE A 37 -99.10 -2.21 52.22
N LEU A 38 -97.99 -1.95 51.53
CA LEU A 38 -97.36 -2.93 50.63
C LEU A 38 -96.89 -4.17 51.39
N ASP A 39 -96.28 -4.00 52.57
CA ASP A 39 -95.87 -5.10 53.44
C ASP A 39 -97.08 -5.93 53.89
N GLY A 40 -98.19 -5.27 54.29
CA GLY A 40 -99.43 -5.94 54.65
C GLY A 40 -100.11 -6.67 53.48
N VAL A 41 -99.97 -6.18 52.25
CA VAL A 41 -100.46 -6.85 51.04
C VAL A 41 -99.60 -8.09 50.72
N ILE A 42 -98.28 -7.98 50.84
CA ILE A 42 -97.35 -9.10 50.69
C ILE A 42 -97.67 -10.18 51.72
N ASP A 43 -97.86 -9.83 52.99
CA ASP A 43 -98.20 -10.79 54.05
C ASP A 43 -99.53 -11.52 53.79
N LYS A 44 -100.56 -10.80 53.33
CA LYS A 44 -101.86 -11.38 52.98
C LYS A 44 -101.78 -12.29 51.75
N LEU A 45 -100.98 -11.92 50.75
CA LEU A 45 -100.70 -12.74 49.56
C LEU A 45 -99.98 -14.03 49.96
N GLU A 46 -98.95 -13.93 50.81
CA GLU A 46 -98.24 -15.10 51.32
C GLU A 46 -99.19 -16.05 52.05
N MET A 47 -100.04 -15.55 52.94
CA MET A 47 -100.99 -16.40 53.66
C MET A 47 -102.02 -17.06 52.73
N ARG A 48 -102.54 -16.33 51.73
CA ARG A 48 -103.47 -16.87 50.72
C ARG A 48 -102.88 -18.04 49.95
N THR A 49 -101.60 -17.95 49.60
CA THR A 49 -100.92 -19.00 48.84
C THR A 49 -100.69 -20.28 49.64
N LEU A 50 -100.74 -20.20 50.99
CA LEU A 50 -100.59 -21.36 51.87
C LEU A 50 -101.90 -22.10 52.11
N VAL A 51 -103.06 -21.45 51.96
CA VAL A 51 -104.39 -22.06 52.22
C VAL A 51 -104.61 -23.36 51.44
N PRO A 52 -104.37 -23.44 50.10
CA PRO A 52 -104.58 -24.67 49.34
C PRO A 52 -103.65 -25.83 49.77
N HIS A 53 -102.45 -25.51 50.25
CA HIS A 53 -101.50 -26.53 50.72
C HIS A 53 -101.91 -27.06 52.09
N ILE A 54 -102.36 -26.18 52.99
CA ILE A 54 -102.85 -26.54 54.31
C ILE A 54 -104.12 -27.39 54.20
N THR A 55 -105.02 -27.10 53.26
CA THR A 55 -106.26 -27.87 53.07
C THR A 55 -105.99 -29.25 52.44
N ALA A 56 -104.98 -29.38 51.57
CA ALA A 56 -104.58 -30.66 50.98
C ALA A 56 -103.96 -31.65 51.98
N SER A 57 -103.38 -31.16 53.08
CA SER A 57 -102.76 -31.99 54.12
C SER A 57 -103.30 -31.62 55.51
N LEU A 58 -104.62 -31.53 55.63
CA LEU A 58 -105.28 -31.05 56.84
C LEU A 58 -104.95 -31.89 58.08
N ASP A 59 -104.78 -33.20 57.92
CA ASP A 59 -104.46 -34.15 59.00
C ASP A 59 -103.14 -33.83 59.72
N THR A 60 -102.16 -33.27 59.01
CA THR A 60 -100.86 -32.90 59.56
C THR A 60 -100.87 -31.53 60.25
N PHE A 61 -101.84 -30.68 59.91
CA PHE A 61 -101.97 -29.32 60.44
C PHE A 61 -103.10 -29.16 61.47
N ALA A 62 -104.01 -30.13 61.60
CA ALA A 62 -105.15 -30.10 62.52
C ALA A 62 -104.77 -29.82 63.99
N VAL A 63 -103.64 -30.37 64.44
CA VAL A 63 -103.11 -30.18 65.81
C VAL A 63 -102.66 -28.72 66.05
N VAL A 64 -102.14 -28.05 65.02
CA VAL A 64 -101.61 -26.69 65.10
C VAL A 64 -102.72 -25.65 64.91
N LEU A 65 -103.71 -25.96 64.07
CA LEU A 65 -104.81 -25.06 63.71
C LEU A 65 -105.94 -25.04 64.75
N GLY A 66 -106.07 -26.10 65.56
CA GLY A 66 -107.16 -26.24 66.53
C GLY A 66 -108.50 -26.57 65.86
N PRO A 67 -109.52 -27.00 66.63
CA PRO A 67 -110.75 -27.56 66.07
C PRO A 67 -111.58 -26.52 65.28
N GLU A 68 -111.51 -25.25 65.67
CA GLU A 68 -112.29 -24.17 65.07
C GLU A 68 -111.80 -23.82 63.66
N ILE A 69 -110.49 -23.62 63.49
CA ILE A 69 -109.88 -23.32 62.18
C ILE A 69 -109.88 -24.58 61.30
N THR A 70 -109.68 -25.76 61.89
CA THR A 70 -109.75 -27.05 61.16
C THR A 70 -111.15 -27.29 60.59
N ASN A 71 -112.22 -26.98 61.35
CA ASN A 71 -113.60 -27.07 60.83
C ASN A 71 -113.86 -26.08 59.69
N ILE A 72 -113.35 -24.85 59.78
CA ILE A 72 -113.53 -23.87 58.70
C ILE A 72 -112.76 -24.29 57.44
N LEU A 73 -111.59 -24.90 57.60
CA LEU A 73 -110.80 -25.45 56.49
C LEU A 73 -111.42 -26.71 55.90
N THR A 74 -112.06 -27.59 56.69
CA THR A 74 -112.83 -28.72 56.13
C THR A 74 -114.04 -28.23 55.34
N GLU A 75 -114.77 -27.24 55.85
CA GLU A 75 -115.87 -26.61 55.10
C GLU A 75 -115.37 -25.92 53.82
N HIS A 76 -114.21 -25.26 53.88
CA HIS A 76 -113.56 -24.69 52.70
C HIS A 76 -113.17 -25.77 51.67
N GLN A 77 -112.63 -26.89 52.13
CA GLN A 77 -112.26 -28.02 51.28
C GLN A 77 -113.50 -28.63 50.62
N LYS A 78 -114.60 -28.82 51.36
CA LYS A 78 -115.89 -29.26 50.80
C LYS A 78 -116.41 -28.30 49.73
N LEU A 79 -116.35 -26.98 49.98
CA LEU A 79 -116.75 -25.97 48.99
C LEU A 79 -115.83 -25.96 47.75
N SER A 80 -114.53 -26.20 47.95
CA SER A 80 -113.54 -26.32 46.87
C SER A 80 -113.79 -27.57 46.02
N ASP A 81 -114.08 -28.70 46.66
CA ASP A 81 -114.41 -29.96 45.98
C ASP A 81 -115.78 -29.88 45.28
N GLU A 82 -116.77 -29.18 45.87
CA GLU A 82 -118.05 -28.89 45.25
C GLU A 82 -117.89 -28.04 43.97
N ILE A 83 -117.05 -27.01 44.00
CA ILE A 83 -116.70 -26.23 42.79
C ILE A 83 -115.97 -27.10 41.78
N LYS A 84 -114.99 -27.90 42.21
CA LYS A 84 -114.22 -28.76 41.30
C LYS A 84 -115.10 -29.78 40.59
N ASN A 85 -116.05 -30.40 41.31
CA ASN A 85 -117.02 -31.34 40.75
C ASN A 85 -118.01 -30.65 39.80
N LEU A 86 -118.45 -29.43 40.13
CA LEU A 86 -119.30 -28.62 39.26
C LEU A 86 -118.58 -28.18 37.98
N LEU A 87 -117.27 -27.93 38.05
CA LEU A 87 -116.42 -27.59 36.91
C LEU A 87 -116.13 -28.82 36.03
N SER A 88 -115.87 -29.99 36.63
CA SER A 88 -115.67 -31.23 35.86
C SER A 88 -116.97 -31.70 35.18
N GLY A 89 -118.12 -31.50 35.83
CA GLY A 89 -119.43 -31.79 35.22
C GLY A 89 -119.86 -30.78 34.15
N LEU A 90 -119.13 -29.68 33.96
CA LEU A 90 -119.36 -28.70 32.90
C LEU A 90 -118.63 -29.09 31.60
N GLU A 91 -117.61 -29.94 31.68
CA GLU A 91 -116.86 -30.43 30.52
C GLU A 91 -117.58 -31.58 29.79
N GLU A 92 -118.50 -32.29 30.46
CA GLU A 92 -119.39 -33.29 29.86
C GLU A 92 -120.70 -32.61 29.39
N GLY A 93 -120.75 -32.30 28.09
CA GLY A 93 -121.74 -31.39 27.51
C GLY A 93 -123.22 -31.77 27.68
N ASP A 94 -123.97 -30.91 28.38
CA ASP A 94 -125.44 -30.86 28.36
C ASP A 94 -125.91 -29.40 28.54
N ALA A 95 -126.17 -28.69 27.43
CA ALA A 95 -126.36 -27.22 27.41
C ALA A 95 -127.64 -26.73 28.13
N VAL A 96 -128.62 -27.60 28.38
CA VAL A 96 -129.89 -27.24 29.05
C VAL A 96 -129.72 -27.16 30.58
N ARG A 97 -128.61 -27.66 31.13
CA ARG A 97 -128.29 -27.61 32.58
C ARG A 97 -127.49 -26.37 33.01
N GLY A 98 -127.08 -25.54 32.05
CA GLY A 98 -126.08 -24.48 32.25
C GLY A 98 -126.50 -23.27 33.09
N GLU A 99 -127.76 -22.81 33.02
CA GLU A 99 -128.17 -21.58 33.75
C GLU A 99 -128.37 -21.81 35.25
N ALA A 100 -129.03 -22.90 35.64
CA ALA A 100 -129.15 -23.29 37.05
C ALA A 100 -127.78 -23.63 37.67
N GLN A 101 -126.90 -24.27 36.89
CA GLN A 101 -125.55 -24.63 37.33
C GLN A 101 -124.62 -23.41 37.43
N ARG A 102 -124.81 -22.37 36.60
CA ARG A 102 -124.08 -21.08 36.69
C ARG A 102 -124.51 -20.22 37.87
N GLY A 103 -125.81 -20.22 38.22
CA GLY A 103 -126.32 -19.61 39.45
C GLY A 103 -125.76 -20.29 40.71
N CYS A 104 -125.73 -21.62 40.71
CA CYS A 104 -125.08 -22.40 41.77
C CYS A 104 -123.57 -22.11 41.84
N LEU A 105 -122.86 -22.05 40.70
CA LEU A 105 -121.43 -21.73 40.67
C LEU A 105 -121.13 -20.35 41.27
N CYS A 106 -121.91 -19.32 40.92
CA CYS A 106 -121.74 -17.97 41.50
C CYS A 106 -121.99 -17.95 43.02
N LEU A 107 -122.96 -18.72 43.50
CA LEU A 107 -123.25 -18.83 44.93
C LEU A 107 -122.12 -19.55 45.69
N VAL A 108 -121.61 -20.65 45.13
CA VAL A 108 -120.51 -21.40 45.75
C VAL A 108 -119.20 -20.61 45.66
N GLU A 109 -118.94 -19.86 44.58
CA GLU A 109 -117.80 -18.93 44.48
C GLU A 109 -117.86 -17.83 45.54
N HIS A 110 -119.04 -17.23 45.77
CA HIS A 110 -119.21 -16.21 46.80
C HIS A 110 -118.98 -16.80 48.20
N ARG A 111 -119.50 -18.02 48.45
CA ARG A 111 -119.25 -18.77 49.70
C ARG A 111 -117.78 -19.14 49.86
N LEU A 112 -117.07 -19.50 48.78
CA LEU A 112 -115.64 -19.78 48.78
C LEU A 112 -114.84 -18.51 49.09
N LYS A 113 -115.15 -17.38 48.45
CA LYS A 113 -114.51 -16.08 48.73
C LYS A 113 -114.74 -15.64 50.18
N ALA A 114 -115.96 -15.80 50.70
CA ALA A 114 -116.26 -15.53 52.10
C ALA A 114 -115.51 -16.48 53.05
N SER A 115 -115.39 -17.76 52.67
CA SER A 115 -114.63 -18.77 53.41
C SER A 115 -113.13 -18.44 53.46
N VAL A 116 -112.50 -18.11 52.32
CA VAL A 116 -111.09 -17.65 52.28
C VAL A 116 -110.91 -16.39 53.10
N ARG A 117 -111.84 -15.43 53.03
CA ARG A 117 -111.78 -14.21 53.84
C ARG A 117 -111.85 -14.53 55.33
N ASN A 118 -112.78 -15.39 55.75
CA ASN A 118 -112.93 -15.79 57.15
C ASN A 118 -111.70 -16.58 57.65
N ILE A 119 -111.12 -17.46 56.82
CA ILE A 119 -109.85 -18.15 57.11
C ILE A 119 -108.72 -17.13 57.30
N LEU A 120 -108.58 -16.17 56.39
CA LEU A 120 -107.52 -15.17 56.48
C LEU A 120 -107.70 -14.25 57.68
N THR A 121 -108.93 -13.84 58.02
CA THR A 121 -109.19 -13.03 59.20
C THR A 121 -108.75 -13.79 60.46
N LEU A 122 -109.19 -15.03 60.64
CA LEU A 122 -108.84 -15.84 61.81
C LEU A 122 -107.36 -16.20 61.90
N LEU A 123 -106.71 -16.43 60.76
CA LEU A 123 -105.27 -16.67 60.71
C LEU A 123 -104.50 -15.39 61.06
N LEU A 124 -104.88 -14.25 60.49
CA LEU A 124 -104.22 -12.96 60.71
C LEU A 124 -104.45 -12.40 62.12
N ASP A 125 -105.59 -12.74 62.76
CA ASP A 125 -105.87 -12.44 64.16
C ASP A 125 -104.95 -13.22 65.12
N ASN A 126 -104.30 -14.29 64.64
CA ASN A 126 -103.34 -15.12 65.39
C ASN A 126 -101.94 -15.09 64.73
N PRO A 127 -101.12 -14.04 64.97
CA PRO A 127 -99.84 -13.84 64.28
C PRO A 127 -98.81 -14.96 64.52
N GLN A 128 -98.81 -15.57 65.70
CA GLN A 128 -97.92 -16.70 66.04
C GLN A 128 -98.28 -17.95 65.24
N LEU A 129 -99.57 -18.18 65.00
CA LEU A 129 -100.07 -19.27 64.17
C LEU A 129 -99.68 -19.06 62.69
N CYS A 130 -99.81 -17.83 62.18
CA CYS A 130 -99.34 -17.48 60.84
C CYS A 130 -97.86 -17.79 60.64
N GLN A 131 -97.01 -17.43 61.60
CA GLN A 131 -95.56 -17.66 61.50
C GLN A 131 -95.22 -19.16 61.56
N ALA A 132 -95.91 -19.93 62.41
CA ALA A 132 -95.76 -21.38 62.50
C ALA A 132 -96.19 -22.09 61.19
N LEU A 133 -97.28 -21.62 60.56
CA LEU A 133 -97.75 -22.13 59.28
C LEU A 133 -96.79 -21.76 58.14
N LYS A 134 -96.31 -20.51 58.06
CA LYS A 134 -95.29 -20.08 57.08
C LYS A 134 -94.00 -20.90 57.18
N TYR A 135 -93.62 -21.36 58.37
CA TYR A 135 -92.44 -22.21 58.58
C TYR A 135 -92.67 -23.68 58.20
N ARG A 136 -93.87 -24.22 58.50
CA ARG A 136 -94.19 -25.65 58.37
C ARG A 136 -94.78 -26.03 57.00
N ALA A 137 -95.45 -25.11 56.32
CA ALA A 137 -96.11 -25.30 55.02
C ALA A 137 -95.25 -24.81 53.84
N ARG A 138 -93.91 -24.94 53.91
CA ARG A 138 -92.94 -24.39 52.93
C ARG A 138 -92.95 -25.08 51.55
N VAL A 139 -94.12 -25.37 50.99
CA VAL A 139 -94.28 -25.76 49.58
C VAL A 139 -95.07 -24.66 48.88
N ARG A 140 -94.35 -23.73 48.23
CA ARG A 140 -94.95 -22.69 47.38
C ARG A 140 -95.03 -23.23 45.95
N GLY A 141 -96.17 -23.05 45.28
CA GLY A 141 -96.28 -23.31 43.84
C GLY A 141 -95.59 -22.21 43.02
N ALA A 142 -94.96 -22.57 41.90
CA ALA A 142 -94.14 -21.69 41.06
C ALA A 142 -94.80 -20.35 40.64
N PRO A 143 -96.04 -20.29 40.11
CA PRO A 143 -96.61 -19.02 39.63
C PRO A 143 -96.99 -18.05 40.76
N ALA A 144 -97.32 -18.56 41.95
CA ALA A 144 -97.68 -17.72 43.09
C ALA A 144 -96.44 -17.09 43.76
N GLU A 145 -95.30 -17.78 43.71
CA GLU A 145 -94.04 -17.30 44.27
C GLU A 145 -93.39 -16.21 43.40
N GLU A 146 -93.45 -16.34 42.07
CA GLU A 146 -93.03 -15.30 41.13
C GLU A 146 -93.84 -14.00 41.33
N PHE A 147 -95.15 -14.12 41.55
CA PHE A 147 -96.00 -12.98 41.84
C PHE A 147 -95.62 -12.28 43.15
N ILE A 148 -95.33 -13.04 44.21
CA ILE A 148 -94.86 -12.48 45.49
C ILE A 148 -93.49 -11.81 45.31
N LYS A 149 -92.58 -12.38 44.51
CA LYS A 149 -91.27 -11.80 44.20
C LYS A 149 -91.41 -10.45 43.48
N ALA A 150 -92.25 -10.38 42.45
CA ALA A 150 -92.54 -9.12 41.75
C ALA A 150 -93.09 -8.05 42.71
N PHE A 151 -93.99 -8.40 43.63
CA PHE A 151 -94.47 -7.47 44.66
C PHE A 151 -93.37 -7.00 45.63
N ARG A 152 -92.40 -7.86 45.97
CA ARG A 152 -91.23 -7.46 46.77
C ARG A 152 -90.30 -6.53 45.99
N GLU A 153 -90.11 -6.76 44.69
CA GLU A 153 -89.32 -5.87 43.81
C GLU A 153 -89.99 -4.49 43.67
N ILE A 154 -91.31 -4.46 43.45
CA ILE A 154 -92.11 -3.23 43.45
C ILE A 154 -91.97 -2.51 44.79
N ARG A 155 -92.06 -3.23 45.91
CA ARG A 155 -91.88 -2.67 47.25
C ARG A 155 -90.48 -2.06 47.40
N ASN A 156 -89.41 -2.73 46.96
CA ASN A 156 -88.06 -2.19 47.03
C ASN A 156 -87.87 -0.94 46.13
N PHE A 157 -88.45 -0.96 44.92
CA PHE A 157 -88.46 0.20 44.03
C PHE A 157 -89.22 1.39 44.63
N MET A 158 -90.39 1.14 45.22
CA MET A 158 -91.19 2.17 45.89
C MET A 158 -90.47 2.72 47.13
N VAL A 159 -89.79 1.88 47.90
CA VAL A 159 -88.93 2.32 49.01
C VAL A 159 -87.83 3.24 48.49
N GLN A 160 -87.15 2.87 47.40
CA GLN A 160 -86.12 3.72 46.81
C GLN A 160 -86.68 5.05 46.31
N ARG A 161 -87.81 5.04 45.59
CA ARG A 161 -88.42 6.25 45.02
C ARG A 161 -89.11 7.17 46.02
N LEU A 162 -89.73 6.61 47.07
CA LEU A 162 -90.42 7.40 48.09
C LEU A 162 -89.47 7.95 49.16
N LEU A 163 -88.27 7.38 49.27
CA LEU A 163 -87.23 7.84 50.19
C LEU A 163 -86.15 8.68 49.50
N THR A 164 -86.22 8.88 48.19
CA THR A 164 -85.32 9.79 47.45
C THR A 164 -86.04 11.09 47.14
N SER A 165 -85.43 12.22 47.51
CA SER A 165 -85.93 13.55 47.15
C SER A 165 -85.58 13.88 45.69
N SER A 166 -86.39 14.72 45.04
CA SER A 166 -86.08 15.26 43.71
C SER A 166 -84.74 15.99 43.69
N GLU A 167 -84.39 16.71 44.77
CA GLU A 167 -83.11 17.42 44.90
C GLU A 167 -81.94 16.42 44.96
N GLU A 168 -82.10 15.28 45.64
CA GLU A 168 -81.06 14.23 45.70
C GLU A 168 -80.86 13.52 44.37
N GLU A 169 -81.92 13.34 43.58
CA GLU A 169 -81.84 12.74 42.25
C GLU A 169 -81.09 13.66 41.28
N GLU A 170 -81.32 14.97 41.37
CA GLU A 170 -80.57 15.98 40.64
C GLU A 170 -79.09 16.03 41.08
N GLU A 171 -78.81 16.02 42.38
CA GLU A 171 -77.44 15.99 42.91
C GLU A 171 -76.67 14.74 42.46
N LYS A 172 -77.30 13.56 42.48
CA LYS A 172 -76.71 12.31 41.96
C LYS A 172 -76.43 12.40 40.47
N SER A 173 -77.35 13.00 39.71
CA SER A 173 -77.19 13.17 38.26
C SER A 173 -76.03 14.12 37.94
N GLN A 174 -75.96 15.28 38.60
CA GLN A 174 -74.86 16.23 38.44
C GLN A 174 -73.51 15.63 38.86
N PHE A 175 -73.50 14.83 39.94
CA PHE A 175 -72.31 14.11 40.37
C PHE A 175 -71.85 13.08 39.33
N MET A 176 -72.77 12.27 38.79
CA MET A 176 -72.47 11.32 37.72
C MET A 176 -71.96 12.01 36.45
N ASP A 177 -72.53 13.15 36.08
CA ASP A 177 -72.06 13.95 34.95
C ASP A 177 -70.65 14.49 35.19
N SER A 178 -70.35 14.96 36.40
CA SER A 178 -69.00 15.42 36.77
C SER A 178 -67.97 14.28 36.70
N ILE A 179 -68.32 13.07 37.14
CA ILE A 179 -67.47 11.88 37.00
C ILE A 179 -67.29 11.56 35.52
N SER A 180 -68.37 11.53 34.74
CA SER A 180 -68.30 11.19 33.31
C SER A 180 -67.39 12.15 32.56
N PHE A 181 -67.45 13.44 32.88
CA PHE A 181 -66.59 14.45 32.30
C PHE A 181 -65.12 14.24 32.68
N ARG A 182 -64.84 13.96 33.96
CA ARG A 182 -63.47 13.62 34.42
C ARG A 182 -62.94 12.35 33.76
N VAL A 183 -63.78 11.33 33.62
CA VAL A 183 -63.42 10.07 32.94
C VAL A 183 -63.09 10.33 31.47
N LYS A 184 -63.92 11.11 30.75
CA LYS A 184 -63.64 11.50 29.35
C LYS A 184 -62.31 12.24 29.24
N LYS A 185 -62.10 13.29 30.05
CA LYS A 185 -60.84 14.06 30.03
C LYS A 185 -59.62 13.19 30.37
N ASN A 186 -59.74 12.28 31.34
CA ASN A 186 -58.68 11.34 31.67
C ASN A 186 -58.42 10.35 30.53
N SER A 187 -59.47 9.86 29.87
CA SER A 187 -59.33 8.96 28.72
C SER A 187 -58.64 9.63 27.54
N GLU A 188 -58.99 10.88 27.23
CA GLU A 188 -58.32 11.69 26.21
C GLU A 188 -56.84 11.89 26.55
N ALA A 189 -56.53 12.26 27.80
CA ALA A 189 -55.15 12.41 28.26
C ALA A 189 -54.35 11.10 28.18
N ILE A 190 -54.95 9.96 28.52
CA ILE A 190 -54.32 8.64 28.38
C ILE A 190 -54.04 8.35 26.91
N THR A 191 -55.02 8.53 26.01
CA THR A 191 -54.83 8.27 24.57
C THR A 191 -53.77 9.18 23.95
N ALA A 192 -53.67 10.45 24.39
CA ALA A 192 -52.64 11.37 23.95
C ALA A 192 -51.25 10.93 24.42
N LEU A 193 -51.10 10.55 25.70
CA LEU A 193 -49.85 10.05 26.24
C LEU A 193 -49.43 8.71 25.61
N GLU A 194 -50.37 7.81 25.33
CA GLU A 194 -50.12 6.57 24.61
C GLU A 194 -49.64 6.84 23.17
N ALA A 195 -50.22 7.83 22.50
CA ALA A 195 -49.78 8.24 21.16
C ALA A 195 -48.37 8.87 21.18
N GLU A 196 -48.06 9.73 22.15
CA GLU A 196 -46.73 10.31 22.34
C GLU A 196 -45.68 9.23 22.65
N LEU A 197 -46.02 8.27 23.52
CA LEU A 197 -45.15 7.14 23.84
C LEU A 197 -44.92 6.25 22.61
N ALA A 198 -45.97 5.95 21.84
CA ALA A 198 -45.84 5.19 20.60
C ALA A 198 -45.03 5.93 19.52
N ALA A 199 -45.09 7.26 19.49
CA ALA A 199 -44.25 8.07 18.59
C ALA A 199 -42.79 8.04 19.06
N ALA A 200 -42.52 8.23 20.35
CA ALA A 200 -41.18 8.18 20.92
C ALA A 200 -40.51 6.82 20.68
N ILE A 201 -41.23 5.71 20.91
CA ILE A 201 -40.74 4.36 20.62
C ILE A 201 -40.36 4.22 19.14
N ARG A 202 -41.24 4.65 18.21
CA ARG A 202 -40.95 4.61 16.77
C ARG A 202 -39.70 5.41 16.40
N THR A 203 -39.55 6.63 16.93
CA THR A 203 -38.34 7.42 16.66
C THR A 203 -37.07 6.75 17.20
N GLN A 204 -37.15 6.12 18.37
CA GLN A 204 -36.03 5.38 18.95
C GLN A 204 -35.69 4.14 18.11
N GLU A 205 -36.70 3.39 17.65
CA GLU A 205 -36.52 2.23 16.77
C GLU A 205 -35.87 2.61 15.44
N GLU A 206 -36.27 3.75 14.84
CA GLU A 206 -35.64 4.27 13.62
C GLU A 206 -34.17 4.66 13.85
N GLU A 207 -33.84 5.29 14.99
CA GLU A 207 -32.46 5.60 15.34
C GLU A 207 -31.62 4.34 15.59
N ILE A 208 -32.19 3.34 16.26
CA ILE A 208 -31.54 2.04 16.47
C ILE A 208 -31.26 1.39 15.12
N GLN A 209 -32.25 1.35 14.21
CA GLN A 209 -32.07 0.78 12.88
C GLN A 209 -30.99 1.52 12.07
N LYS A 210 -30.91 2.84 12.16
CA LYS A 210 -29.84 3.63 11.53
C LYS A 210 -28.45 3.26 12.08
N LYS A 211 -28.33 3.13 13.40
CA LYS A 211 -27.08 2.72 14.05
C LYS A 211 -26.71 1.29 13.71
N ASP A 212 -27.67 0.37 13.68
CA ASP A 212 -27.45 -1.03 13.31
C ASP A 212 -26.99 -1.16 11.85
N ASN A 213 -27.54 -0.37 10.94
CA ASN A 213 -27.08 -0.32 9.56
C ASN A 213 -25.63 0.21 9.47
N MET A 214 -25.31 1.30 10.19
CA MET A 214 -23.95 1.83 10.25
C MET A 214 -22.95 0.82 10.84
N ILE A 215 -23.35 0.06 11.87
CA ILE A 215 -22.54 -1.00 12.46
C ILE A 215 -22.26 -2.08 11.41
N LYS A 216 -23.26 -2.52 10.64
CA LYS A 216 -23.09 -3.51 9.56
C LYS A 216 -22.15 -3.00 8.45
N ASP A 217 -22.30 -1.75 8.03
CA ASP A 217 -21.45 -1.13 7.02
C ASP A 217 -20.00 -1.04 7.49
N LEU A 218 -19.77 -0.64 8.74
CA LEU A 218 -18.43 -0.63 9.33
C LEU A 218 -17.85 -2.03 9.48
N GLN A 219 -18.64 -3.02 9.90
CA GLN A 219 -18.19 -4.42 9.99
C GLN A 219 -17.78 -4.97 8.63
N THR A 220 -18.56 -4.71 7.57
CA THR A 220 -18.22 -5.15 6.22
C THR A 220 -16.98 -4.44 5.69
N SER A 221 -16.85 -3.13 5.88
CA SER A 221 -15.64 -2.38 5.52
C SER A 221 -14.40 -2.89 6.24
N MET A 222 -14.50 -3.15 7.54
CA MET A 222 -13.39 -3.75 8.31
C MET A 222 -13.00 -5.14 7.77
N GLN A 223 -13.97 -6.00 7.46
CA GLN A 223 -13.68 -7.33 6.90
C GLN A 223 -13.02 -7.25 5.52
N VAL A 224 -13.44 -6.32 4.67
CA VAL A 224 -12.83 -6.08 3.36
C VAL A 224 -11.39 -5.61 3.53
N LEU A 225 -11.15 -4.59 4.36
CA LEU A 225 -9.81 -4.08 4.65
C LEU A 225 -8.89 -5.16 5.20
N THR A 226 -9.36 -5.98 6.16
CA THR A 226 -8.55 -7.07 6.71
C THR A 226 -8.13 -8.06 5.62
N LYS A 227 -9.05 -8.46 4.73
CA LYS A 227 -8.73 -9.35 3.61
C LYS A 227 -7.75 -8.73 2.61
N GLU A 228 -7.90 -7.43 2.32
CA GLU A 228 -6.98 -6.70 1.44
C GLU A 228 -5.58 -6.66 2.04
N TYR A 229 -5.44 -6.33 3.33
CA TYR A 229 -4.15 -6.34 4.01
C TYR A 229 -3.54 -7.74 4.10
N GLU A 230 -4.34 -8.77 4.36
CA GLU A 230 -3.87 -10.16 4.33
C GLU A 230 -3.31 -10.53 2.96
N ALA A 231 -3.98 -10.16 1.87
CA ALA A 231 -3.52 -10.40 0.50
C ALA A 231 -2.22 -9.64 0.19
N VAL A 232 -2.12 -8.37 0.58
CA VAL A 232 -0.90 -7.57 0.42
C VAL A 232 0.27 -8.16 1.21
N ILE A 233 0.03 -8.59 2.45
CA ILE A 233 1.06 -9.24 3.27
C ILE A 233 1.52 -10.56 2.64
N GLN A 234 0.60 -11.34 2.06
CA GLN A 234 0.95 -12.57 1.35
C GLN A 234 1.79 -12.28 0.11
N GLN A 235 1.41 -11.30 -0.72
CA GLN A 235 2.19 -10.88 -1.88
C GLN A 235 3.60 -10.43 -1.52
N ILE A 236 3.75 -9.58 -0.50
CA ILE A 236 5.07 -9.11 -0.04
C ILE A 236 5.93 -10.29 0.42
N LYS A 237 5.34 -11.29 1.09
CA LYS A 237 6.05 -12.49 1.52
C LYS A 237 6.50 -13.33 0.32
N GLU A 238 5.61 -13.61 -0.62
CA GLU A 238 5.92 -14.39 -1.83
C GLU A 238 6.99 -13.70 -2.68
N GLU A 239 6.90 -12.39 -2.88
CA GLU A 239 7.91 -11.60 -3.58
C GLU A 239 9.24 -11.59 -2.83
N GLY A 240 9.20 -11.46 -1.50
CA GLY A 240 10.39 -11.52 -0.64
C GLY A 240 11.09 -12.88 -0.70
N GLU A 241 10.34 -13.99 -0.63
CA GLU A 241 10.87 -15.35 -0.76
C GLU A 241 11.48 -15.58 -2.15
N LYS A 242 10.78 -15.14 -3.20
CA LYS A 242 11.30 -15.23 -4.57
C LYS A 242 12.60 -14.45 -4.75
N GLN A 243 12.68 -13.22 -4.23
CA GLN A 243 13.91 -12.43 -4.26
C GLN A 243 15.03 -13.10 -3.46
N GLN A 244 14.72 -13.65 -2.29
CA GLN A 244 15.68 -14.38 -1.45
C GLN A 244 16.26 -15.61 -2.16
N GLU A 245 15.50 -16.28 -3.03
CA GLU A 245 15.99 -17.41 -3.82
C GLU A 245 16.75 -16.98 -5.08
N GLU A 246 16.25 -15.97 -5.80
CA GLU A 246 16.80 -15.54 -7.10
C GLU A 246 18.07 -14.68 -6.97
N GLU A 247 18.13 -13.77 -5.99
CA GLU A 247 19.28 -12.87 -5.80
C GLU A 247 20.61 -13.58 -5.52
N PRO A 248 20.69 -14.60 -4.63
CA PRO A 248 21.95 -15.30 -4.41
C PRO A 248 22.40 -16.07 -5.66
N GLN A 249 21.48 -16.72 -6.39
CA GLN A 249 21.81 -17.42 -7.63
C GLN A 249 22.32 -16.46 -8.70
N ALA A 250 21.65 -15.31 -8.88
CA ALA A 250 22.09 -14.28 -9.81
C ALA A 250 23.45 -13.68 -9.40
N SER A 251 23.68 -13.47 -8.11
CA SER A 251 24.97 -13.00 -7.59
C SER A 251 26.09 -14.03 -7.81
N GLN A 252 25.81 -15.31 -7.57
CA GLN A 252 26.76 -16.41 -7.76
C GLN A 252 27.12 -16.57 -9.24
N ALA A 253 26.13 -16.45 -10.14
CA ALA A 253 26.37 -16.47 -11.58
C ALA A 253 27.27 -15.30 -12.03
N ARG A 254 27.02 -14.08 -11.51
CA ARG A 254 27.89 -12.91 -11.79
C ARG A 254 29.31 -13.13 -11.27
N CYS A 255 29.47 -13.64 -10.05
CA CYS A 255 30.77 -13.96 -9.49
C CYS A 255 31.51 -15.01 -10.33
N ALA A 256 30.83 -16.07 -10.79
CA ALA A 256 31.42 -17.11 -11.62
C ALA A 256 31.96 -16.56 -12.95
N VAL A 257 31.23 -15.65 -13.61
CA VAL A 257 31.68 -14.97 -14.83
C VAL A 257 32.93 -14.12 -14.56
N LEU A 258 32.89 -13.28 -13.52
CA LEU A 258 34.03 -12.45 -13.15
C LEU A 258 35.27 -13.28 -12.78
N GLU A 259 35.08 -14.42 -12.09
CA GLU A 259 36.17 -15.34 -11.79
C GLU A 259 36.78 -15.96 -13.05
N GLN A 260 35.95 -16.28 -14.04
CA GLN A 260 36.41 -16.77 -15.34
C GLN A 260 37.21 -15.69 -16.09
N ASP A 261 36.74 -14.45 -16.09
CA ASP A 261 37.42 -13.31 -16.71
C ASP A 261 38.77 -13.04 -16.03
N ILE A 262 38.82 -13.06 -14.70
CA ILE A 262 40.07 -12.92 -13.93
C ILE A 262 41.06 -14.03 -14.31
N LYS A 263 40.59 -15.29 -14.43
CA LYS A 263 41.44 -16.40 -14.86
C LYS A 263 41.94 -16.20 -16.28
N GLY A 264 41.08 -15.77 -17.20
CA GLY A 264 41.42 -15.47 -18.60
C GLY A 264 42.47 -14.36 -18.71
N LEU A 265 42.23 -13.21 -18.07
CA LEU A 265 43.15 -12.07 -18.07
C LEU A 265 44.50 -12.42 -17.42
N ARG A 266 44.51 -13.20 -16.33
CA ARG A 266 45.76 -13.69 -15.73
C ARG A 266 46.55 -14.58 -16.67
N ALA A 267 45.88 -15.44 -17.45
CA ALA A 267 46.55 -16.28 -18.44
C ALA A 267 47.12 -15.44 -19.60
N GLN A 268 46.35 -14.46 -20.10
CA GLN A 268 46.80 -13.53 -21.14
C GLN A 268 48.02 -12.72 -20.68
N LEU A 269 47.99 -12.16 -19.46
CA LEU A 269 49.11 -11.41 -18.91
C LEU A 269 50.36 -12.29 -18.78
N LYS A 270 50.21 -13.54 -18.31
CA LYS A 270 51.35 -14.48 -18.25
C LYS A 270 51.92 -14.78 -19.63
N ALA A 271 51.07 -14.97 -20.64
CA ALA A 271 51.52 -15.21 -22.00
C ALA A 271 52.30 -14.01 -22.58
N LEU A 272 51.75 -12.80 -22.44
CA LEU A 272 52.42 -11.57 -22.89
C LEU A 272 53.76 -11.36 -22.20
N VAL A 273 53.84 -11.55 -20.87
CA VAL A 273 55.11 -11.41 -20.14
C VAL A 273 56.17 -12.40 -20.64
N LEU A 274 55.77 -13.62 -21.01
CA LEU A 274 56.70 -14.61 -21.57
C LEU A 274 57.15 -14.24 -22.98
N GLU A 275 56.25 -13.73 -23.82
CA GLU A 275 56.55 -13.26 -25.18
C GLU A 275 57.48 -12.04 -25.14
N ASP A 276 57.19 -11.05 -24.31
CA ASP A 276 58.02 -9.87 -24.09
C ASP A 276 59.40 -10.27 -23.58
N ARG A 277 59.48 -11.20 -22.63
CA ARG A 277 60.77 -11.71 -22.13
C ARG A 277 61.57 -12.42 -23.23
N ALA A 278 60.90 -13.17 -24.11
CA ALA A 278 61.57 -13.87 -25.21
C ALA A 278 62.08 -12.90 -26.27
N SER A 279 61.28 -11.91 -26.66
CA SER A 279 61.66 -10.87 -27.63
C SER A 279 62.80 -9.99 -27.10
N GLU A 280 62.73 -9.60 -25.83
CA GLU A 280 63.78 -8.86 -25.14
C GLU A 280 65.11 -9.62 -25.11
N LEU A 281 65.08 -10.92 -24.77
CA LEU A 281 66.28 -11.77 -24.82
C LEU A 281 66.84 -11.93 -26.23
N ALA A 282 65.98 -11.98 -27.25
CA ALA A 282 66.41 -12.04 -28.65
C ALA A 282 67.10 -10.74 -29.08
N LEU A 283 66.53 -9.58 -28.70
CA LEU A 283 67.13 -8.27 -28.94
C LEU A 283 68.47 -8.11 -28.22
N ARG A 284 68.56 -8.50 -26.93
CA ARG A 284 69.84 -8.51 -26.19
C ARG A 284 70.90 -9.33 -26.91
N LYS A 285 70.56 -10.54 -27.38
CA LYS A 285 71.50 -11.39 -28.13
C LYS A 285 71.93 -10.74 -29.45
N SER A 286 71.01 -10.11 -30.17
CA SER A 286 71.35 -9.39 -31.41
C SER A 286 72.26 -8.19 -31.12
N ASN A 287 71.98 -7.46 -30.05
CA ASN A 287 72.79 -6.31 -29.65
C ASN A 287 74.21 -6.73 -29.29
N CYS A 288 74.39 -7.79 -28.48
CA CYS A 288 75.73 -8.30 -28.16
C CYS A 288 76.51 -8.76 -29.40
N ARG A 289 75.83 -9.33 -30.41
CA ARG A 289 76.47 -9.70 -31.69
C ARG A 289 76.97 -8.47 -32.43
N LEU A 290 76.11 -7.45 -32.59
CA LEU A 290 76.48 -6.20 -33.25
C LEU A 290 77.58 -5.47 -32.48
N GLU A 291 77.52 -5.44 -31.14
CA GLU A 291 78.59 -4.88 -30.31
C GLU A 291 79.92 -5.61 -30.54
N THR A 292 79.89 -6.94 -30.68
CA THR A 292 81.09 -7.73 -31.02
C THR A 292 81.61 -7.41 -32.42
N GLU A 293 80.71 -7.29 -33.42
CA GLU A 293 81.08 -6.90 -34.79
C GLU A 293 81.71 -5.50 -34.85
N VAL A 294 81.16 -4.53 -34.11
CA VAL A 294 81.72 -3.18 -34.00
C VAL A 294 83.11 -3.22 -33.36
N VAL A 295 83.29 -3.98 -32.28
CA VAL A 295 84.61 -4.14 -31.65
C VAL A 295 85.60 -4.78 -32.61
N ASN A 296 85.19 -5.77 -33.40
CA ASN A 296 86.05 -6.37 -34.42
C ASN A 296 86.45 -5.36 -35.50
N TRP A 297 85.52 -4.57 -36.02
CA TRP A 297 85.83 -3.51 -37.00
C TRP A 297 86.73 -2.43 -36.42
N MET A 298 86.56 -2.07 -35.15
CA MET A 298 87.49 -1.16 -34.47
C MET A 298 88.89 -1.75 -34.38
N GLN A 299 89.02 -3.03 -34.01
CA GLN A 299 90.33 -3.72 -33.95
C GLN A 299 91.00 -3.83 -35.31
N GLU A 300 90.23 -4.16 -36.37
CA GLU A 300 90.73 -4.19 -37.75
C GLU A 300 91.23 -2.81 -38.17
N TYR A 301 90.45 -1.75 -37.89
CA TYR A 301 90.84 -0.38 -38.18
C TYR A 301 92.09 0.05 -37.40
N ASP A 302 92.16 -0.22 -36.10
CA ASP A 302 93.33 0.12 -35.27
C ASP A 302 94.60 -0.61 -35.76
N THR A 303 94.45 -1.86 -36.22
CA THR A 303 95.56 -2.66 -36.78
C THR A 303 96.02 -2.09 -38.10
N ASP A 304 95.11 -1.86 -39.06
CA ASP A 304 95.41 -1.29 -40.37
C ASP A 304 96.02 0.12 -40.24
N MET A 305 95.48 0.97 -39.35
CA MET A 305 96.08 2.27 -39.05
C MET A 305 97.48 2.15 -38.45
N GLY A 306 97.71 1.16 -37.58
CA GLY A 306 99.03 0.87 -37.02
C GLY A 306 100.04 0.40 -38.06
N GLU A 307 99.64 -0.50 -38.96
CA GLU A 307 100.46 -0.98 -40.08
C GLU A 307 100.81 0.16 -41.04
N ASN A 308 99.81 0.93 -41.49
CA ASN A 308 100.02 2.10 -42.35
C ASN A 308 100.93 3.15 -41.70
N GLN A 309 100.81 3.38 -40.39
CA GLN A 309 101.70 4.29 -39.67
C GLN A 309 103.14 3.77 -39.63
N ALA A 310 103.34 2.47 -39.40
CA ALA A 310 104.66 1.86 -39.42
C ALA A 310 105.31 1.92 -40.82
N GLU A 311 104.54 1.65 -41.88
CA GLU A 311 105.01 1.79 -43.26
C GLU A 311 105.38 3.25 -43.58
N PHE A 312 104.56 4.21 -43.15
CA PHE A 312 104.86 5.62 -43.31
C PHE A 312 106.17 6.01 -42.60
N GLU A 313 106.35 5.56 -41.36
CA GLU A 313 107.58 5.81 -40.59
C GLU A 313 108.81 5.17 -41.23
N GLU A 314 108.71 3.97 -41.82
CA GLU A 314 109.79 3.33 -42.56
C GLU A 314 110.17 4.13 -43.81
N VAL A 315 109.17 4.55 -44.60
CA VAL A 315 109.40 5.35 -45.81
C VAL A 315 109.96 6.73 -45.46
N ASP A 316 109.45 7.39 -44.42
CA ASP A 316 109.97 8.69 -43.98
C ASP A 316 111.42 8.54 -43.48
N ALA A 317 111.73 7.49 -42.72
CA ALA A 317 113.10 7.19 -42.30
C ALA A 317 114.03 7.00 -43.50
N ALA A 318 113.64 6.17 -44.47
CA ALA A 318 114.40 5.96 -45.71
C ALA A 318 114.55 7.28 -46.51
N TYR A 319 113.49 8.07 -46.65
CA TYR A 319 113.54 9.37 -47.30
C TYR A 319 114.50 10.35 -46.59
N THR A 320 114.50 10.38 -45.26
CA THR A 320 115.43 11.23 -44.50
C THR A 320 116.88 10.81 -44.71
N GLU A 321 117.15 9.50 -44.78
CA GLU A 321 118.47 8.96 -45.08
C GLU A 321 118.90 9.28 -46.52
N GLU A 322 118.06 8.99 -47.52
CA GLU A 322 118.35 9.31 -48.92
C GLU A 322 118.56 10.80 -49.12
N LYS A 323 117.79 11.66 -48.45
CA LYS A 323 117.97 13.11 -48.48
C LYS A 323 119.32 13.52 -47.89
N ALA A 324 119.75 12.89 -46.79
CA ALA A 324 121.07 13.11 -46.22
C ALA A 324 122.18 12.64 -47.19
N GLN A 325 122.04 11.45 -47.79
CA GLN A 325 122.99 10.92 -48.77
C GLN A 325 123.08 11.82 -50.02
N LEU A 326 121.94 12.31 -50.54
CA LEU A 326 121.88 13.24 -51.66
C LEU A 326 122.61 14.54 -51.33
N SER A 327 122.39 15.10 -50.14
CA SER A 327 123.08 16.32 -49.72
C SER A 327 124.60 16.15 -49.72
N LEU A 328 125.10 15.02 -49.19
CA LEU A 328 126.52 14.68 -49.18
C LEU A 328 127.07 14.47 -50.61
N LEU A 329 126.29 13.86 -51.49
CA LEU A 329 126.68 13.63 -52.89
C LEU A 329 126.71 14.93 -53.69
N MET A 330 125.77 15.85 -53.44
CA MET A 330 125.78 17.21 -54.00
C MET A 330 127.02 17.99 -53.55
N GLU A 331 127.39 17.91 -52.26
CA GLU A 331 128.63 18.51 -51.75
C GLU A 331 129.86 17.95 -52.45
N LYS A 332 129.97 16.62 -52.58
CA LYS A 332 131.06 15.97 -53.32
C LYS A 332 131.09 16.38 -54.79
N HIS A 333 129.94 16.44 -55.46
CA HIS A 333 129.85 16.85 -56.86
C HIS A 333 130.28 18.32 -57.04
N ALA A 334 129.91 19.20 -56.11
CA ALA A 334 130.37 20.60 -56.12
C ALA A 334 131.89 20.70 -56.01
N LEU A 335 132.52 19.91 -55.12
CA LEU A 335 133.98 19.81 -55.01
C LEU A 335 134.61 19.29 -56.31
N LEU A 336 134.07 18.22 -56.88
CA LEU A 336 134.57 17.65 -58.14
C LEU A 336 134.47 18.62 -59.32
N LEU A 337 133.39 19.40 -59.42
CA LEU A 337 133.26 20.45 -60.44
C LEU A 337 134.33 21.53 -60.27
N GLN A 338 134.59 21.94 -59.03
CA GLN A 338 135.65 22.90 -58.72
C GLN A 338 137.02 22.35 -59.14
N GLU A 339 137.34 21.10 -58.80
CA GLU A 339 138.58 20.44 -59.23
C GLU A 339 138.68 20.32 -60.75
N TYR A 340 137.59 19.92 -61.42
CA TYR A 340 137.55 19.81 -62.88
C TYR A 340 137.84 21.14 -63.56
N SER A 341 137.20 22.23 -63.11
CA SER A 341 137.45 23.58 -63.63
C SER A 341 138.92 24.01 -63.45
N SER A 342 139.52 23.71 -62.29
CA SER A 342 140.95 23.96 -62.03
C SER A 342 141.86 23.16 -62.97
N ILE A 343 141.52 21.90 -63.26
CA ILE A 343 142.26 21.06 -64.22
C ILE A 343 142.13 21.60 -65.64
N GLU A 344 140.93 22.00 -66.07
CA GLU A 344 140.70 22.61 -67.38
C GLU A 344 141.47 23.92 -67.54
N GLU A 345 141.45 24.79 -66.54
CA GLU A 345 142.24 26.01 -66.50
C GLU A 345 143.74 25.71 -66.57
N ALA A 346 144.22 24.73 -65.79
CA ALA A 346 145.61 24.29 -65.85
C ALA A 346 146.01 23.74 -67.23
N ARG A 347 145.12 22.98 -67.89
CA ARG A 347 145.31 22.50 -69.27
C ARG A 347 145.34 23.66 -70.26
N ARG A 348 144.44 24.65 -70.14
CA ARG A 348 144.43 25.86 -70.96
C ARG A 348 145.74 26.63 -70.82
N ILE A 349 146.20 26.86 -69.59
CA ILE A 349 147.48 27.52 -69.31
C ILE A 349 148.67 26.73 -69.89
N SER A 350 148.65 25.39 -69.78
CA SER A 350 149.69 24.53 -70.34
C SER A 350 149.71 24.59 -71.87
N GLN A 351 148.54 24.58 -72.54
CA GLN A 351 148.42 24.78 -73.98
C GLN A 351 148.92 26.16 -74.40
N GLU A 352 148.50 27.24 -73.73
CA GLU A 352 149.01 28.59 -73.98
C GLU A 352 150.53 28.69 -73.81
N LYS A 353 151.10 28.02 -72.78
CA LYS A 353 152.55 27.93 -72.58
C LYS A 353 153.25 27.18 -73.71
N LYS A 354 152.69 26.06 -74.18
CA LYS A 354 153.21 25.31 -75.34
C LYS A 354 153.18 26.15 -76.61
N GLU A 355 152.08 26.86 -76.87
CA GLU A 355 151.97 27.77 -78.02
C GLU A 355 152.97 28.93 -77.95
N LYS A 356 153.14 29.55 -76.77
CA LYS A 356 154.16 30.59 -76.55
C LYS A 356 155.57 30.04 -76.80
N ALA A 357 155.88 28.85 -76.29
CA ALA A 357 157.17 28.20 -76.52
C ALA A 357 157.40 27.87 -78.01
N LEU A 358 156.38 27.43 -78.73
CA LEU A 358 156.45 27.22 -80.19
C LEU A 358 156.68 28.54 -80.94
N LYS A 359 156.01 29.63 -80.55
CA LYS A 359 156.24 30.97 -81.11
C LYS A 359 157.66 31.47 -80.83
N GLU A 360 158.15 31.30 -79.61
CA GLU A 360 159.54 31.63 -79.26
C GLU A 360 160.55 30.79 -80.04
N LEU A 361 160.33 29.47 -80.16
CA LEU A 361 161.17 28.60 -80.98
C LEU A 361 161.15 29.03 -82.45
N ALA A 362 159.98 29.39 -82.98
CA ALA A 362 159.87 29.91 -84.34
C ALA A 362 160.68 31.21 -84.52
N ILE A 363 160.63 32.14 -83.57
CA ILE A 363 161.43 33.37 -83.57
C ILE A 363 162.93 33.05 -83.47
N ARG A 364 163.33 32.17 -82.55
CA ARG A 364 164.73 31.71 -82.38
C ARG A 364 165.24 31.05 -83.65
N ASN A 365 164.44 30.21 -84.31
CA ASN A 365 164.78 29.60 -85.59
C ASN A 365 164.91 30.64 -86.71
N LEU A 366 164.06 31.68 -86.73
CA LEU A 366 164.15 32.78 -87.69
C LEU A 366 165.41 33.62 -87.46
N ALA A 367 165.75 33.90 -86.20
CA ALA A 367 166.99 34.59 -85.81
C ALA A 367 168.23 33.75 -86.16
N ALA A 368 168.22 32.44 -85.84
CA ALA A 368 169.28 31.51 -86.23
C ALA A 368 169.42 31.42 -87.75
N SER A 369 168.32 31.38 -88.50
CA SER A 369 168.33 31.41 -89.96
C SER A 369 168.94 32.71 -90.51
N ARG A 370 168.61 33.86 -89.91
CA ARG A 370 169.22 35.16 -90.26
C ARG A 370 170.71 35.22 -89.96
N ILE A 371 171.16 34.72 -88.81
CA ILE A 371 172.58 34.65 -88.44
C ILE A 371 173.34 33.71 -89.37
N GLN A 372 172.78 32.52 -89.64
CA GLN A 372 173.36 31.56 -90.57
C GLN A 372 173.43 32.12 -92.01
N ALA A 373 172.42 32.88 -92.44
CA ALA A 373 172.45 33.56 -93.73
C ALA A 373 173.56 34.62 -93.78
N PHE A 374 173.68 35.46 -92.75
CA PHE A 374 174.74 36.48 -92.64
C PHE A 374 176.16 35.86 -92.62
N TRP A 375 176.35 34.75 -91.90
CA TRP A 375 177.63 34.04 -91.84
C TRP A 375 178.00 33.38 -93.17
N ARG A 376 177.04 32.72 -93.84
CA ARG A 376 177.25 32.17 -95.19
C ARG A 376 177.62 33.26 -96.18
N ASP A 377 176.99 34.42 -96.07
CA ASP A 377 177.23 35.57 -96.94
C ASP A 377 178.58 36.26 -96.65
N TYR A 378 179.00 36.34 -95.38
CA TYR A 378 180.36 36.77 -94.99
C TYR A 378 181.44 35.80 -95.49
N LEU A 379 181.22 34.49 -95.37
CA LEU A 379 182.16 33.45 -95.85
C LEU A 379 182.38 33.56 -97.37
N VAL A 380 181.32 33.83 -98.12
CA VAL A 380 181.37 34.04 -99.58
C VAL A 380 182.10 35.33 -99.95
N ARG A 381 181.94 36.42 -99.19
CA ARG A 381 182.61 37.71 -99.45
C ARG A 381 184.08 37.77 -99.01
N SER A 382 184.48 36.95 -98.04
CA SER A 382 185.88 36.80 -97.57
C SER A 382 186.78 36.09 -98.59
N HIS A 383 186.25 35.08 -99.30
CA HIS A 383 187.04 34.29 -100.27
C HIS A 383 187.30 34.97 -101.64
N LEU A 384 186.80 36.19 -101.88
CA LEU A 384 186.77 36.82 -103.21
C LEU A 384 187.75 38.02 -103.41
N LYS A 385 188.77 38.24 -102.54
CA LYS A 385 189.74 39.36 -102.69
C LYS A 385 191.23 39.01 -102.95
N SER A 386 191.62 37.76 -103.25
CA SER A 386 192.96 37.49 -103.82
C SER A 386 193.02 36.28 -104.77
N LYS A 387 193.49 36.54 -106.00
CA LYS A 387 193.81 35.63 -107.13
C LYS A 387 192.60 35.14 -107.95
N MET A 388 192.52 35.40 -109.25
CA MET A 388 193.43 36.08 -110.19
C MET A 388 192.57 36.61 -111.34
N LYS A 389 192.99 37.72 -112.00
CA LYS A 389 192.79 37.91 -113.45
C LYS A 389 191.34 37.58 -113.90
N GLY A 390 190.44 38.53 -113.70
CA GLY A 390 189.00 38.36 -113.94
C GLY A 390 188.63 38.11 -115.40
N LYS A 391 187.76 37.12 -115.63
CA LYS A 391 186.76 37.05 -116.72
C LYS A 391 185.96 35.73 -116.64
N GLY A 392 184.68 35.79 -116.99
CA GLY A 392 183.79 34.65 -117.28
C GLY A 392 182.64 34.52 -116.27
N GLU A 393 181.39 34.98 -116.47
CA GLU A 393 180.45 34.98 -117.62
C GLU A 393 179.61 33.67 -117.74
N GLY A 394 178.28 33.81 -117.68
CA GLY A 394 177.26 32.82 -118.06
C GLY A 394 176.10 32.68 -117.05
N LYS A 395 174.85 33.14 -117.24
CA LYS A 395 173.72 32.80 -118.18
C LYS A 395 172.66 31.84 -117.59
N ASN A 396 171.41 32.04 -118.04
CA ASN A 396 170.13 31.32 -117.87
C ASN A 396 169.23 31.70 -116.67
N GLU A 397 168.04 32.28 -116.88
CA GLU A 397 166.78 31.74 -117.47
C GLU A 397 166.06 30.74 -116.56
N ASN A 398 164.90 31.08 -115.98
CA ASN A 398 163.59 30.79 -116.58
C ASN A 398 162.37 31.18 -115.71
N LYS A 399 161.41 31.81 -116.40
CA LYS A 399 159.93 31.73 -116.33
C LYS A 399 159.33 30.51 -115.59
N VAL A 400 158.17 30.68 -114.90
CA VAL A 400 156.94 29.85 -115.04
C VAL A 400 155.73 30.52 -114.34
N LYS A 401 154.56 30.43 -115.02
CA LYS A 401 153.17 30.76 -114.61
C LYS A 401 152.43 29.49 -114.13
N GLY A 402 151.41 29.63 -113.27
CA GLY A 402 150.30 28.68 -113.00
C GLY A 402 149.56 29.10 -111.71
N LYS A 403 148.24 29.27 -111.54
CA LYS A 403 146.95 28.66 -111.95
C LYS A 403 146.63 27.26 -111.36
N GLY A 404 145.57 27.18 -110.53
CA GLY A 404 144.93 25.97 -109.94
C GLY A 404 144.76 26.10 -108.40
N LYS A 405 143.61 26.07 -107.69
CA LYS A 405 142.26 25.44 -107.72
C LYS A 405 142.14 24.21 -106.76
N GLY A 406 141.22 24.32 -105.76
CA GLY A 406 140.61 23.23 -104.94
C GLY A 406 141.42 22.79 -103.71
N LYS A 407 140.88 22.24 -102.61
CA LYS A 407 139.50 21.85 -102.18
C LYS A 407 139.61 21.33 -100.71
N ASN A 408 138.46 21.03 -100.08
CA ASN A 408 138.19 20.21 -98.88
C ASN A 408 138.21 20.89 -97.49
N GLU A 409 137.05 21.02 -96.81
CA GLU A 409 136.28 20.04 -95.96
C GLU A 409 136.70 20.21 -94.49
N SER A 410 135.91 20.05 -93.43
CA SER A 410 134.49 19.85 -93.13
C SER A 410 134.40 19.79 -91.60
N LYS A 411 133.38 20.43 -91.00
CA LYS A 411 132.61 20.07 -89.78
C LYS A 411 132.16 21.30 -89.01
#